data_AF-A0A6I1QGT6-F1
#
_entry.id   AF-A0A6I1QGT6-F1
#
_cell.length_a   1.000
_cell.length_b   1.000
_cell.length_c   1.000
_cell.angle_alpha   90.00
_cell.angle_beta   90.00
_cell.angle_gamma   90.00
#
_symmetry.space_group_name_H-M   'P 1'
#
loop_
_entity.id
_entity.type
_entity.pdbx_description
1 polymer ?
#
loop_
_entity_poly.entity_id
_entity_poly.type
_entity_poly.pdbx_seq_one_letter_code
_entity_poly.pdbx_strand_id
1 'polypeptide(L)'
;MDISSRMFLAKQSKLTQTLTSPFKSSLLQGKQSIDFVLDALEVVRLHRSYIYKKAIGDKINAKRASRVNERLGKISNDILDYSYLGSRTERRILSRRLDELIQNSEPLPFAKQLVAHGQVIRLLMFCCDSAVLRSINTEDCSLQEYNSQWQSLLDTVDALTQYRICISSVIEHGLRNPKLLLGRANNLLRKVQRCQELTLNTEHNLAKLAAQLQHSINTVASKTSVPTSLMYQDTSDISQELIAVYKKIVYDQFNKSYLAKNSSSLKA
;
A
#
# COMPACT_ATOMS: atom_id res chain seq x y z
N MET A 1 -18.58 16.03 14.10
CA MET A 1 -17.46 16.97 14.31
C MET A 1 -16.51 16.80 13.14
N ASP A 2 -16.41 17.86 12.36
CA ASP A 2 -15.97 17.89 10.98
C ASP A 2 -14.43 17.92 10.86
N ILE A 3 -13.85 17.03 10.06
CA ILE A 3 -12.40 16.88 9.85
C ILE A 3 -11.88 17.83 8.73
N SER A 4 -12.78 18.58 8.09
CA SER A 4 -12.49 19.49 6.98
C SER A 4 -11.63 20.71 7.34
N SER A 5 -11.56 21.12 8.61
CA SER A 5 -11.04 22.46 8.96
C SER A 5 -9.53 22.59 9.15
N ARG A 6 -8.72 21.53 8.98
CA ARG A 6 -7.25 21.60 9.19
C ARG A 6 -6.43 21.90 7.93
N MET A 7 -7.03 21.93 6.74
CA MET A 7 -6.32 22.32 5.51
C MET A 7 -6.08 23.83 5.37
N PHE A 8 -6.68 24.68 6.21
CA PHE A 8 -6.69 26.13 5.98
C PHE A 8 -5.66 26.97 6.77
N LEU A 9 -4.84 26.36 7.64
CA LEU A 9 -3.89 27.10 8.50
C LEU A 9 -2.44 27.11 7.99
N ALA A 10 -2.18 26.68 6.75
CA ALA A 10 -0.84 26.75 6.15
C ALA A 10 -0.53 28.09 5.44
N LYS A 11 -1.39 29.11 5.55
CA LYS A 11 -1.29 30.35 4.75
C LYS A 11 -0.62 31.57 5.41
N GLN A 12 -0.08 31.48 6.62
CA GLN A 12 0.62 32.62 7.23
C GLN A 12 1.90 32.21 7.98
N SER A 13 2.98 32.01 7.22
CA SER A 13 4.34 32.25 7.74
C SER A 13 5.28 32.64 6.59
N LYS A 14 4.96 33.71 5.87
CA LYS A 14 5.94 34.43 5.04
C LYS A 14 6.82 35.30 5.97
N LEU A 15 7.70 34.68 6.77
CA LEU A 15 8.86 35.36 7.35
C LEU A 15 9.76 34.36 8.09
N THR A 16 10.58 33.61 7.35
CA THR A 16 11.88 33.13 7.87
C THR A 16 12.74 32.75 6.69
N GLN A 17 13.57 33.70 6.29
CA GLN A 17 14.98 33.53 5.95
C GLN A 17 15.38 32.22 5.25
N THR A 18 15.72 32.39 3.97
CA THR A 18 16.97 31.92 3.36
C THR A 18 18.07 31.56 4.37
N LEU A 19 17.97 30.35 4.91
CA LEU A 19 19.09 29.55 5.37
C LEU A 19 19.15 28.40 4.38
N THR A 20 20.04 28.51 3.41
CA THR A 20 20.48 27.37 2.59
C THR A 20 21.16 26.39 3.52
N SER A 21 20.34 25.59 4.20
CA SER A 21 20.80 24.48 4.99
C SER A 21 21.62 23.53 4.09
N PRO A 22 22.58 22.78 4.63
CA PRO A 22 23.33 21.78 3.87
C PRO A 22 22.46 20.58 3.46
N PHE A 23 21.14 20.63 3.70
CA PHE A 23 20.21 19.57 3.40
C PHE A 23 19.93 19.51 1.89
N LYS A 24 20.10 18.29 1.34
CA LYS A 24 19.62 17.82 0.03
C LYS A 24 18.30 18.51 -0.35
N SER A 25 18.15 18.91 -1.61
CA SER A 25 16.93 19.56 -2.12
C SER A 25 15.65 18.85 -1.63
N SER A 26 14.59 19.61 -1.36
CA SER A 26 13.32 19.06 -0.83
C SER A 26 12.78 17.90 -1.67
N LEU A 27 12.98 17.97 -2.98
CA LEU A 27 12.69 16.90 -3.93
C LEU A 27 13.53 15.64 -3.67
N LEU A 28 14.84 15.76 -3.44
CA LEU A 28 15.69 14.61 -3.19
C LEU A 28 15.32 13.90 -1.87
N GLN A 29 14.97 14.64 -0.83
CA GLN A 29 14.48 14.08 0.44
C GLN A 29 13.11 13.40 0.26
N GLY A 30 12.22 14.04 -0.50
CA GLY A 30 10.94 13.49 -0.90
C GLY A 30 11.06 12.15 -1.63
N LYS A 31 11.90 12.12 -2.67
CA LYS A 31 12.18 10.91 -3.44
C LYS A 31 12.76 9.80 -2.56
N GLN A 32 13.74 10.10 -1.70
CA GLN A 32 14.30 9.12 -0.77
C GLN A 32 13.24 8.52 0.15
N SER A 33 12.28 9.33 0.60
CA SER A 33 11.18 8.88 1.46
C SER A 33 10.17 8.02 0.70
N ILE A 34 9.85 8.39 -0.54
CA ILE A 34 9.00 7.59 -1.44
C ILE A 34 9.65 6.23 -1.71
N ASP A 35 10.92 6.22 -2.10
CA ASP A 35 11.67 5.00 -2.41
C ASP A 35 11.71 4.06 -1.20
N PHE A 36 11.92 4.62 0.00
CA PHE A 36 11.88 3.89 1.26
C PHE A 36 10.51 3.21 1.50
N VAL A 37 9.41 3.95 1.32
CA VAL A 37 8.07 3.38 1.55
C VAL A 37 7.72 2.32 0.52
N LEU A 38 8.07 2.53 -0.75
CA LEU A 38 7.83 1.52 -1.80
C LEU A 38 8.57 0.21 -1.51
N ASP A 39 9.80 0.29 -0.98
CA ASP A 39 10.53 -0.89 -0.50
C ASP A 39 9.82 -1.54 0.70
N ALA A 40 9.39 -0.72 1.67
CA ALA A 40 8.68 -1.20 2.84
C ALA A 40 7.36 -1.92 2.50
N LEU A 41 6.59 -1.40 1.55
CA LEU A 41 5.37 -2.03 1.04
C LEU A 41 5.64 -3.44 0.49
N GLU A 42 6.71 -3.59 -0.29
CA GLU A 42 7.10 -4.89 -0.85
C GLU A 42 7.53 -5.87 0.25
N VAL A 43 8.30 -5.41 1.22
CA VAL A 43 8.72 -6.26 2.36
C VAL A 43 7.52 -6.70 3.19
N VAL A 44 6.56 -5.81 3.48
CA VAL A 44 5.32 -6.15 4.21
C VAL A 44 4.46 -7.14 3.39
N ARG A 45 4.38 -6.96 2.07
CA ARG A 45 3.69 -7.91 1.18
C ARG A 45 4.32 -9.30 1.25
N LEU A 46 5.66 -9.38 1.16
CA LEU A 46 6.39 -10.63 1.25
C LEU A 46 6.21 -11.29 2.62
N HIS A 47 6.28 -10.52 3.70
CA HIS A 47 6.02 -11.04 5.05
C HIS A 47 4.62 -11.66 5.16
N ARG A 48 3.59 -10.96 4.65
CA ARG A 48 2.21 -11.48 4.60
C ARG A 48 2.10 -12.82 3.86
N SER A 49 2.88 -13.02 2.80
CA SER A 49 2.92 -14.28 2.06
C SER A 49 3.52 -15.43 2.88
N TYR A 50 4.54 -15.16 3.71
CA TYR A 50 5.09 -16.17 4.62
C TYR A 50 4.13 -16.54 5.73
N ILE A 51 3.40 -15.56 6.27
CA ILE A 51 2.36 -15.82 7.26
C ILE A 51 1.28 -16.74 6.68
N TYR A 52 0.86 -16.53 5.43
CA TYR A 52 -0.05 -17.44 4.75
C TYR A 52 0.52 -18.85 4.62
N LYS A 53 1.76 -18.99 4.12
CA LYS A 53 2.42 -20.30 3.98
C LYS A 53 2.51 -21.03 5.32
N LYS A 54 2.78 -20.30 6.40
CA LYS A 54 2.83 -20.84 7.76
C LYS A 54 1.46 -21.36 8.19
N ALA A 55 0.39 -20.59 7.91
CA ALA A 55 -0.97 -20.94 8.27
C ALA A 55 -1.48 -22.21 7.56
N ILE A 56 -1.08 -22.44 6.31
CA ILE A 56 -1.46 -23.64 5.55
C ILE A 56 -0.49 -24.82 5.74
N GLY A 57 0.53 -24.68 6.58
CA GLY A 57 1.54 -25.73 6.83
C GLY A 57 2.50 -25.98 5.64
N ASP A 58 2.61 -25.04 4.71
CA ASP A 58 3.49 -25.17 3.54
C ASP A 58 4.97 -24.98 3.92
N LYS A 59 5.87 -25.56 3.13
CA LYS A 59 7.31 -25.49 3.38
C LYS A 59 7.81 -24.06 3.17
N ILE A 60 8.25 -23.43 4.26
CA ILE A 60 8.85 -22.10 4.23
C ILE A 60 10.38 -22.21 4.14
N ASN A 61 10.99 -21.45 3.23
CA ASN A 61 12.42 -21.23 3.28
C ASN A 61 12.77 -20.34 4.49
N ALA A 62 13.18 -20.96 5.60
CA ALA A 62 13.47 -20.27 6.85
C ALA A 62 14.49 -19.13 6.71
N LYS A 63 15.52 -19.30 5.86
CA LYS A 63 16.52 -18.26 5.59
C LYS A 63 15.91 -17.03 4.92
N ARG A 64 15.00 -17.22 3.95
CA ARG A 64 14.31 -16.10 3.29
C ARG A 64 13.31 -15.42 4.24
N ALA A 65 12.61 -16.19 5.07
CA ALA A 65 11.69 -15.64 6.06
C ALA A 65 12.44 -14.80 7.12
N SER A 66 13.57 -15.30 7.64
CA SER A 66 14.44 -14.54 8.57
C SER A 66 14.87 -13.21 7.98
N ARG A 67 15.34 -13.22 6.72
CA ARG A 67 15.75 -12.00 6.03
C ARG A 67 14.62 -10.98 5.88
N VAL A 68 13.39 -11.43 5.66
CA VAL A 68 12.23 -10.53 5.60
C VAL A 68 11.92 -9.94 6.98
N ASN A 69 12.01 -10.72 8.05
CA ASN A 69 11.84 -10.23 9.41
C ASN A 69 12.92 -9.22 9.82
N GLU A 70 14.19 -9.52 9.52
CA GLU A 70 15.32 -8.62 9.74
C GLU A 70 15.12 -7.29 8.99
N ARG A 71 14.67 -7.38 7.73
CA ARG A 71 14.40 -6.19 6.92
C ARG A 71 13.22 -5.38 7.43
N LEU A 72 12.14 -6.03 7.89
CA LEU A 72 11.04 -5.33 8.56
C LEU A 72 11.51 -4.62 9.83
N GLY A 73 12.34 -5.27 10.64
CA GLY A 73 12.88 -4.68 11.88
C GLY A 73 13.77 -3.47 11.57
N LYS A 74 14.56 -3.55 10.50
CA LYS A 74 15.33 -2.40 10.01
C LYS A 74 14.41 -1.26 9.54
N ILE A 75 13.43 -1.54 8.69
CA ILE A 75 12.46 -0.55 8.21
C ILE A 75 11.73 0.13 9.38
N SER A 76 11.34 -0.65 10.39
CA SER A 76 10.67 -0.14 11.59
C SER A 76 11.48 0.92 12.33
N ASN A 77 12.81 0.73 12.41
CA ASN A 77 13.71 1.71 13.02
C ASN A 77 13.99 2.90 12.09
N ASP A 78 14.36 2.61 10.85
CA ASP A 78 14.82 3.61 9.86
C ASP A 78 13.71 4.61 9.51
N ILE A 79 12.43 4.24 9.60
CA ILE A 79 11.31 5.13 9.23
C ILE A 79 11.29 6.44 10.01
N LEU A 80 11.86 6.48 11.22
CA LEU A 80 11.88 7.67 12.07
C LEU A 80 12.71 8.80 11.46
N ASP A 81 13.70 8.45 10.63
CA ASP A 81 14.66 9.37 10.01
C ASP A 81 14.11 10.07 8.76
N TYR A 82 13.01 9.57 8.18
CA TYR A 82 12.41 10.12 6.97
C TYR A 82 11.34 11.17 7.30
N SER A 83 11.77 12.42 7.52
CA SER A 83 10.90 13.53 7.93
C SER A 83 9.76 13.88 6.96
N TYR A 84 9.84 13.48 5.70
CA TYR A 84 8.79 13.73 4.68
C TYR A 84 7.61 12.76 4.82
N LEU A 85 7.75 11.65 5.54
CA LEU A 85 6.70 10.65 5.73
C LEU A 85 5.59 11.07 6.72
N GLY A 86 5.40 12.37 6.92
CA GLY A 86 4.45 12.92 7.89
C GLY A 86 5.09 13.39 9.19
N SER A 87 4.27 13.62 10.20
CA SER A 87 4.68 14.05 11.54
C SER A 87 5.48 12.97 12.27
N ARG A 88 6.23 13.39 13.29
CA ARG A 88 6.98 12.45 14.17
C ARG A 88 6.05 11.42 14.84
N THR A 89 4.83 11.83 15.18
CA THR A 89 3.82 10.95 15.81
C THR A 89 3.36 9.86 14.84
N GLU A 90 3.03 10.23 13.60
CA GLU A 90 2.63 9.27 12.56
C GLU A 90 3.74 8.25 12.30
N ARG A 91 4.99 8.69 12.18
CA ARG A 91 6.14 7.78 11.97
C ARG A 91 6.37 6.84 13.15
N ARG A 92 6.21 7.31 14.40
CA ARG A 92 6.28 6.47 15.60
C ARG A 92 5.16 5.42 15.65
N ILE A 93 3.95 5.80 15.27
CA ILE A 93 2.83 4.84 15.19
C ILE A 93 3.16 3.77 14.15
N LEU A 94 3.63 4.16 12.97
CA LEU A 94 3.96 3.22 11.90
C LEU A 94 5.13 2.30 12.27
N SER A 95 6.20 2.83 12.86
CA SER A 95 7.32 2.06 13.44
C SER A 95 6.80 0.99 14.40
N ARG A 96 6.02 1.38 15.42
CA ARG A 96 5.43 0.42 16.36
C ARG A 96 4.58 -0.66 15.66
N ARG A 97 3.76 -0.28 14.67
CA ARG A 97 2.93 -1.24 13.93
C ARG A 97 3.75 -2.21 13.08
N LEU A 98 4.89 -1.77 12.54
CA LEU A 98 5.83 -2.64 11.83
C LEU A 98 6.50 -3.63 12.79
N ASP A 99 6.92 -3.19 13.97
CA ASP A 99 7.45 -4.07 15.02
C ASP A 99 6.42 -5.13 15.45
N GLU A 100 5.16 -4.72 15.62
CA GLU A 100 4.05 -5.61 15.97
C GLU A 100 3.82 -6.71 14.92
N LEU A 101 4.23 -6.53 13.65
CA LEU A 101 4.17 -7.61 12.65
C LEU A 101 5.20 -8.72 12.87
N ILE A 102 6.34 -8.39 13.49
CA ILE A 102 7.47 -9.29 13.69
C ILE A 102 7.39 -9.99 15.05
N GLN A 103 6.83 -9.30 16.05
CA GLN A 103 6.77 -9.79 17.42
C GLN A 103 5.83 -10.99 17.55
N ASN A 104 6.36 -12.09 18.10
CA ASN A 104 5.67 -13.36 18.28
C ASN A 104 5.08 -13.53 19.69
N SER A 105 4.73 -12.44 20.39
CA SER A 105 4.43 -12.50 21.82
C SER A 105 3.18 -13.33 22.16
N GLU A 106 2.32 -13.61 21.18
CA GLU A 106 1.33 -14.70 21.18
C GLU A 106 0.86 -14.92 19.72
N PRO A 107 0.61 -16.16 19.25
CA PRO A 107 0.13 -16.36 17.89
C PRO A 107 -1.29 -15.81 17.76
N LEU A 108 -1.39 -14.58 17.24
CA LEU A 108 -2.68 -14.00 16.84
C LEU A 108 -3.37 -14.95 15.84
N PRO A 109 -4.71 -15.09 15.89
CA PRO A 109 -5.47 -15.76 14.85
C PRO A 109 -5.07 -15.26 13.46
N PHE A 110 -5.04 -16.13 12.45
CA PHE A 110 -4.50 -15.77 11.13
C PHE A 110 -5.23 -14.56 10.54
N ALA A 111 -6.55 -14.49 10.70
CA ALA A 111 -7.36 -13.33 10.33
C ALA A 111 -6.87 -12.01 10.97
N LYS A 112 -6.51 -12.00 12.26
CA LYS A 112 -6.00 -10.80 12.95
C LYS A 112 -4.64 -10.37 12.40
N GLN A 113 -3.78 -11.32 12.07
CA GLN A 113 -2.50 -11.01 11.41
C GLN A 113 -2.73 -10.36 10.05
N LEU A 114 -3.69 -10.86 9.25
CA LEU A 114 -4.04 -10.25 7.96
C LEU A 114 -4.59 -8.82 8.10
N VAL A 115 -5.35 -8.53 9.16
CA VAL A 115 -5.81 -7.17 9.49
C VAL A 115 -4.62 -6.26 9.80
N ALA A 116 -3.70 -6.69 10.66
CA ALA A 116 -2.51 -5.91 11.02
C ALA A 116 -1.67 -5.54 9.78
N HIS A 117 -1.47 -6.49 8.86
CA HIS A 117 -0.78 -6.22 7.59
C HIS A 117 -1.52 -5.20 6.74
N GLY A 118 -2.85 -5.31 6.62
CA GLY A 118 -3.65 -4.34 5.87
C GLY A 118 -3.55 -2.94 6.44
N GLN A 119 -3.57 -2.80 7.77
CA GLN A 119 -3.40 -1.53 8.46
C GLN A 119 -2.01 -0.91 8.20
N VAL A 120 -0.94 -1.71 8.27
CA VAL A 120 0.42 -1.25 7.97
C VAL A 120 0.57 -0.80 6.52
N ILE A 121 0.05 -1.57 5.55
CA ILE A 121 0.07 -1.20 4.13
C ILE A 121 -0.65 0.13 3.91
N ARG A 122 -1.83 0.31 4.52
CA ARG A 122 -2.59 1.56 4.42
C ARG A 122 -1.82 2.76 4.99
N LEU A 123 -1.20 2.59 6.17
CA LEU A 123 -0.39 3.63 6.80
C LEU A 123 0.85 3.99 5.96
N LEU A 124 1.51 2.99 5.38
CA LEU A 124 2.62 3.22 4.45
C LEU A 124 2.17 4.05 3.25
N MET A 125 1.07 3.70 2.58
CA MET A 125 0.54 4.47 1.45
C MET A 125 0.17 5.92 1.85
N PHE A 126 -0.34 6.13 3.07
CA PHE A 126 -0.63 7.48 3.59
C PHE A 126 0.66 8.29 3.86
N CYS A 127 1.68 7.65 4.43
CA CYS A 127 2.98 8.29 4.65
C CYS A 127 3.68 8.63 3.33
N CYS A 128 3.59 7.76 2.32
CA CYS A 128 4.12 8.04 0.99
C CYS A 128 3.38 9.20 0.33
N ASP A 129 2.05 9.25 0.45
CA ASP A 129 1.26 10.40 -0.01
C ASP A 129 1.70 11.71 0.65
N SER A 130 1.92 11.68 1.97
CA SER A 130 2.49 12.83 2.69
C SER A 130 3.84 13.28 2.14
N ALA A 131 4.71 12.34 1.75
CA ALA A 131 5.99 12.68 1.13
C ALA A 131 5.81 13.29 -0.27
N VAL A 132 4.89 12.77 -1.08
CA VAL A 132 4.54 13.36 -2.39
C VAL A 132 4.08 14.80 -2.18
N LEU A 133 3.07 15.03 -1.35
CA LEU A 133 2.48 16.34 -1.10
C LEU A 133 3.47 17.36 -0.53
N ARG A 134 4.40 16.95 0.33
CA ARG A 134 5.46 17.83 0.86
C ARG A 134 6.55 18.16 -0.15
N SER A 135 6.71 17.33 -1.19
CA SER A 135 7.75 17.51 -2.20
C SER A 135 7.33 18.44 -3.34
N ILE A 136 6.02 18.47 -3.60
CA ILE A 136 5.42 19.23 -4.70
C ILE A 136 4.98 20.61 -4.19
N ASN A 137 5.11 21.64 -5.04
CA ASN A 137 4.48 22.92 -4.77
C ASN A 137 3.03 22.81 -5.26
N THR A 138 2.06 22.87 -4.35
CA THR A 138 0.64 22.59 -4.68
C THR A 138 0.00 23.66 -5.56
N GLU A 139 0.64 24.81 -5.75
CA GLU A 139 0.14 25.91 -6.58
C GLU A 139 0.33 25.65 -8.10
N ASP A 140 1.29 24.80 -8.48
CA ASP A 140 1.71 24.62 -9.89
C ASP A 140 1.24 23.30 -10.52
N CYS A 141 0.62 22.38 -9.75
CA CYS A 141 0.29 21.04 -10.23
C CYS A 141 -1.11 20.59 -9.78
N SER A 142 -1.95 20.16 -10.73
CA SER A 142 -3.25 19.56 -10.43
C SER A 142 -3.06 18.22 -9.72
N LEU A 143 -3.71 18.07 -8.56
CA LEU A 143 -3.71 16.83 -7.76
C LEU A 143 -4.95 15.97 -8.00
N GLN A 144 -5.91 16.41 -8.82
CA GLN A 144 -7.20 15.75 -8.96
C GLN A 144 -7.08 14.32 -9.50
N GLU A 145 -6.30 14.14 -10.56
CA GLU A 145 -6.04 12.82 -11.17
C GLU A 145 -5.32 11.91 -10.17
N TYR A 146 -4.23 12.40 -9.57
CA TYR A 146 -3.46 11.67 -8.57
C TYR A 146 -4.31 11.23 -7.37
N ASN A 147 -5.12 12.13 -6.81
CA ASN A 147 -5.99 11.83 -5.67
C ASN A 147 -7.04 10.76 -6.04
N SER A 148 -7.62 10.84 -7.24
CA SER A 148 -8.58 9.84 -7.73
C SER A 148 -7.93 8.45 -7.85
N GLN A 149 -6.74 8.38 -8.44
CA GLN A 149 -5.97 7.15 -8.61
C GLN A 149 -5.53 6.57 -7.25
N TRP A 150 -5.00 7.41 -6.37
CA TRP A 150 -4.59 7.04 -5.02
C TRP A 150 -5.75 6.47 -4.20
N GLN A 151 -6.91 7.14 -4.21
CA GLN A 151 -8.08 6.67 -3.47
C GLN A 151 -8.60 5.34 -4.02
N SER A 152 -8.63 5.17 -5.35
CA SER A 152 -9.04 3.91 -5.97
C SER A 152 -8.11 2.75 -5.63
N LEU A 153 -6.79 2.99 -5.62
CA LEU A 153 -5.82 1.99 -5.17
C LEU A 153 -6.03 1.60 -3.71
N LEU A 154 -6.22 2.59 -2.83
CA LEU A 154 -6.40 2.36 -1.40
C LEU A 154 -7.65 1.52 -1.11
N ASP A 155 -8.76 1.87 -1.75
CA ASP A 155 -10.01 1.10 -1.71
C ASP A 155 -9.82 -0.36 -2.17
N THR A 156 -8.99 -0.56 -3.19
CA THR A 156 -8.70 -1.89 -3.75
C THR A 156 -7.86 -2.72 -2.79
N VAL A 157 -6.86 -2.11 -2.13
CA VAL A 157 -6.04 -2.75 -1.09
C VAL A 157 -6.88 -3.17 0.12
N ASP A 158 -7.85 -2.35 0.53
CA ASP A 158 -8.78 -2.68 1.61
C ASP A 158 -9.68 -3.87 1.23
N ALA A 159 -10.27 -3.83 0.04
CA ALA A 159 -11.09 -4.93 -0.47
C ALA A 159 -10.28 -6.25 -0.57
N LEU A 160 -9.01 -6.16 -1.00
CA LEU A 160 -8.10 -7.29 -1.07
C LEU A 160 -7.80 -7.86 0.31
N THR A 161 -7.62 -7.00 1.31
CA THR A 161 -7.43 -7.44 2.70
C THR A 161 -8.68 -8.13 3.25
N GLN A 162 -9.87 -7.57 2.99
CA GLN A 162 -11.13 -8.19 3.41
C GLN A 162 -11.35 -9.56 2.76
N TYR A 163 -11.02 -9.70 1.47
CA TYR A 163 -11.14 -10.98 0.79
C TYR A 163 -10.16 -12.02 1.35
N ARG A 164 -8.91 -11.63 1.62
CA ARG A 164 -7.92 -12.51 2.29
C ARG A 164 -8.36 -12.98 3.68
N ILE A 165 -9.06 -12.14 4.44
CA ILE A 165 -9.64 -12.53 5.74
C ILE A 165 -10.74 -13.58 5.56
N CYS A 166 -11.56 -13.49 4.50
CA CYS A 166 -12.50 -14.56 4.19
C CYS A 166 -11.79 -15.85 3.77
N ILE A 167 -10.70 -15.76 3.00
CA ILE A 167 -9.87 -16.92 2.65
C ILE A 167 -9.29 -17.58 3.92
N SER A 168 -8.79 -16.81 4.88
CA SER A 168 -8.27 -17.37 6.15
C SER A 168 -9.35 -18.12 6.92
N SER A 169 -10.58 -17.60 6.96
CA SER A 169 -11.70 -18.29 7.60
C SER A 169 -12.01 -19.64 6.93
N VAL A 170 -11.85 -19.76 5.61
CA VAL A 170 -12.02 -21.04 4.91
C VAL A 170 -10.89 -22.01 5.28
N ILE A 171 -9.65 -21.52 5.42
CA ILE A 171 -8.49 -22.33 5.82
C ILE A 171 -8.65 -22.86 7.25
N GLU A 172 -9.05 -21.99 8.18
CA GLU A 172 -9.13 -22.34 9.61
C GLU A 172 -10.40 -23.15 9.95
N HIS A 173 -11.49 -22.96 9.20
CA HIS A 173 -12.82 -23.45 9.61
C HIS A 173 -13.63 -24.15 8.51
N GLY A 174 -13.07 -24.30 7.31
CA GLY A 174 -13.79 -24.77 6.12
C GLY A 174 -14.76 -23.75 5.54
N LEU A 175 -15.40 -24.10 4.42
CA LEU A 175 -16.34 -23.22 3.72
C LEU A 175 -17.70 -23.14 4.45
N ARG A 176 -17.82 -22.24 5.44
CA ARG A 176 -19.08 -22.05 6.20
C ARG A 176 -20.03 -21.01 5.62
N ASN A 177 -19.50 -19.97 4.95
CA ASN A 177 -20.29 -18.88 4.40
C ASN A 177 -19.85 -18.55 2.96
N PRO A 178 -20.27 -19.36 1.97
CA PRO A 178 -19.90 -19.15 0.57
C PRO A 178 -20.42 -17.81 0.01
N LYS A 179 -21.59 -17.33 0.46
CA LYS A 179 -22.14 -16.04 0.04
C LYS A 179 -21.25 -14.87 0.45
N LEU A 180 -20.75 -14.85 1.69
CA LEU A 180 -19.84 -13.81 2.15
C LEU A 180 -18.51 -13.86 1.38
N LEU A 181 -17.97 -15.07 1.16
CA LEU A 181 -16.72 -15.25 0.43
C LEU A 181 -16.83 -14.72 -1.01
N LEU A 182 -17.86 -15.15 -1.74
CA LEU A 182 -18.16 -14.67 -3.10
C LEU A 182 -18.45 -13.17 -3.11
N GLY A 183 -19.16 -12.64 -2.11
CA GLY A 183 -19.43 -11.22 -1.98
C GLY A 183 -18.15 -10.39 -1.85
N ARG A 184 -17.17 -10.84 -1.05
CA ARG A 184 -15.86 -10.16 -0.92
C ARG A 184 -15.01 -10.31 -2.17
N ALA A 185 -15.04 -11.47 -2.83
CA ALA A 185 -14.33 -11.69 -4.09
C ALA A 185 -14.85 -10.76 -5.20
N ASN A 186 -16.18 -10.68 -5.37
CA ASN A 186 -16.83 -9.78 -6.33
C ASN A 186 -16.63 -8.31 -5.98
N ASN A 187 -16.55 -7.95 -4.69
CA ASN A 187 -16.18 -6.60 -4.28
C ASN A 187 -14.76 -6.26 -4.73
N LEU A 188 -13.79 -7.14 -4.45
CA LEU A 188 -12.41 -6.96 -4.90
C LEU A 188 -12.34 -6.82 -6.43
N LEU A 189 -13.01 -7.71 -7.17
CA LEU A 189 -13.03 -7.66 -8.63
C LEU A 189 -13.48 -6.29 -9.16
N ARG A 190 -14.62 -5.78 -8.68
CA ARG A 190 -15.12 -4.45 -9.06
C ARG A 190 -14.13 -3.33 -8.75
N LYS A 191 -13.43 -3.41 -7.62
CA LYS A 191 -12.40 -2.43 -7.23
C LYS A 191 -11.17 -2.51 -8.12
N VAL A 192 -10.72 -3.72 -8.48
CA VAL A 192 -9.62 -3.91 -9.44
C VAL A 192 -9.97 -3.35 -10.82
N GLN A 193 -11.18 -3.62 -11.32
CA GLN A 193 -11.67 -3.09 -12.60
C GLN A 193 -11.72 -1.55 -12.60
N ARG A 194 -12.26 -0.94 -11.55
CA ARG A 194 -12.26 0.53 -11.40
C ARG A 194 -10.84 1.09 -11.33
N CYS A 195 -9.94 0.42 -10.61
CA CYS A 195 -8.54 0.84 -10.53
C CYS A 195 -7.91 0.82 -11.93
N GLN A 196 -8.11 -0.27 -12.69
CA GLN A 196 -7.65 -0.40 -14.06
C GLN A 196 -8.15 0.75 -14.96
N GLU A 197 -9.42 1.12 -14.87
CA GLU A 197 -10.01 2.23 -15.64
C GLU A 197 -9.34 3.58 -15.33
N LEU A 198 -8.99 3.82 -14.07
CA LEU A 198 -8.35 5.07 -13.64
C LEU A 198 -6.85 5.11 -13.93
N THR A 199 -6.25 3.98 -14.30
CA THR A 199 -4.82 3.83 -14.56
C THR A 199 -4.53 3.37 -15.99
N LEU A 200 -5.45 3.61 -16.94
CA LEU A 200 -5.28 3.22 -18.36
C LEU A 200 -4.02 3.79 -19.02
N ASN A 201 -3.55 4.94 -18.55
CA ASN A 201 -2.31 5.56 -19.02
C ASN A 201 -1.05 4.83 -18.53
N THR A 202 -1.21 3.80 -17.70
CA THR A 202 -0.15 3.05 -17.06
C THR A 202 -0.15 1.61 -17.56
N GLU A 203 0.94 1.16 -18.15
CA GLU A 203 1.08 -0.24 -18.54
C GLU A 203 1.05 -1.15 -17.31
N HIS A 204 0.06 -2.03 -17.19
CA HIS A 204 -0.10 -2.92 -16.04
C HIS A 204 -0.95 -4.15 -16.37
N ASN A 205 -0.85 -5.19 -15.54
CA ASN A 205 -1.55 -6.46 -15.74
C ASN A 205 -2.92 -6.56 -15.05
N LEU A 206 -3.45 -5.45 -14.50
CA LEU A 206 -4.71 -5.49 -13.73
C LEU A 206 -5.89 -6.09 -14.51
N ALA A 207 -6.00 -5.85 -15.82
CA ALA A 207 -7.04 -6.45 -16.67
C ALA A 207 -6.95 -7.98 -16.71
N LYS A 208 -5.74 -8.52 -16.91
CA LYS A 208 -5.48 -9.96 -16.90
C LYS A 208 -5.80 -10.56 -15.54
N LEU A 209 -5.38 -9.89 -14.46
CA LEU A 209 -5.62 -10.36 -13.09
C LEU A 209 -7.11 -10.29 -12.70
N ALA A 210 -7.85 -9.31 -13.20
CA ALA A 210 -9.31 -9.24 -13.05
C ALA A 210 -10.00 -10.42 -13.75
N ALA A 211 -9.59 -10.75 -14.98
CA ALA A 211 -10.12 -11.91 -15.69
C ALA A 211 -9.79 -13.23 -14.97
N GLN A 212 -8.57 -13.37 -14.44
CA GLN A 212 -8.17 -14.52 -13.62
C GLN A 212 -9.03 -14.64 -12.36
N LEU A 213 -9.20 -13.55 -11.60
CA LEU A 213 -10.03 -13.54 -10.41
C LEU A 213 -11.50 -13.86 -10.74
N GLN A 214 -12.04 -13.33 -11.84
CA GLN A 214 -13.40 -13.64 -12.29
C GLN A 214 -13.56 -15.14 -12.62
N HIS A 215 -12.58 -15.76 -13.25
CA HIS A 215 -12.57 -17.19 -13.51
C HIS A 215 -12.55 -18.01 -12.22
N SER A 216 -11.71 -17.63 -11.25
CA SER A 216 -11.69 -18.24 -9.92
C SER A 216 -13.03 -18.11 -9.20
N ILE A 217 -13.66 -16.92 -9.23
CA ILE A 217 -15.00 -16.67 -8.66
C ILE A 217 -16.05 -17.60 -9.28
N ASN A 218 -16.06 -17.75 -10.60
CA ASN A 218 -17.01 -18.63 -11.29
C ASN A 218 -16.79 -20.10 -10.94
N THR A 219 -15.53 -20.48 -10.73
CA THR A 219 -15.17 -21.83 -10.25
C THR A 219 -15.68 -22.08 -8.84
N VAL A 220 -15.56 -21.10 -7.94
CA VAL A 220 -16.12 -21.18 -6.58
C VAL A 220 -17.63 -21.27 -6.59
N ALA A 221 -18.30 -20.50 -7.46
CA ALA A 221 -19.75 -20.49 -7.54
C ALA A 221 -20.34 -21.80 -8.08
N SER A 222 -19.59 -22.52 -8.92
CA SER A 222 -20.03 -23.76 -9.58
C SER A 222 -19.62 -25.06 -8.88
N LYS A 223 -18.66 -25.02 -7.93
CA LYS A 223 -18.13 -26.21 -7.26
C LYS A 223 -18.37 -26.20 -5.75
N THR A 224 -18.57 -27.38 -5.18
CA THR A 224 -18.73 -27.61 -3.72
C THR A 224 -17.42 -27.53 -2.94
N SER A 225 -16.27 -27.54 -3.61
CA SER A 225 -14.95 -27.44 -3.00
C SER A 225 -14.07 -26.47 -3.77
N VAL A 226 -13.30 -25.66 -3.03
CA VAL A 226 -12.52 -24.55 -3.57
C VAL A 226 -11.07 -24.66 -3.11
N PRO A 227 -10.09 -24.66 -4.02
CA PRO A 227 -8.70 -24.57 -3.65
C PRO A 227 -8.39 -23.17 -3.12
N THR A 228 -8.27 -23.02 -1.79
CA THR A 228 -7.88 -21.77 -1.13
C THR A 228 -6.50 -21.26 -1.58
N SER A 229 -5.65 -22.15 -2.10
CA SER A 229 -4.38 -21.84 -2.74
C SER A 229 -4.54 -20.99 -4.00
N LEU A 230 -5.48 -21.34 -4.88
CA LEU A 230 -5.76 -20.57 -6.09
C LEU A 230 -6.24 -19.16 -5.75
N MET A 231 -7.20 -19.06 -4.82
CA MET A 231 -7.74 -17.75 -4.40
C MET A 231 -6.67 -16.89 -3.75
N TYR A 232 -5.82 -17.47 -2.92
CA TYR A 232 -4.73 -16.72 -2.31
C TYR A 232 -3.72 -16.27 -3.37
N GLN A 233 -3.40 -17.12 -4.35
CA GLN A 233 -2.53 -16.77 -5.47
C GLN A 233 -3.08 -15.56 -6.24
N ASP A 234 -4.36 -15.53 -6.58
CA ASP A 234 -5.00 -14.38 -7.22
C ASP A 234 -4.78 -13.10 -6.40
N THR A 235 -5.01 -13.16 -5.08
CA THR A 235 -4.77 -11.99 -4.21
C THR A 235 -3.30 -11.61 -4.12
N SER A 236 -2.38 -12.57 -4.21
CA SER A 236 -0.94 -12.33 -4.20
C SER A 236 -0.49 -11.59 -5.45
N ASP A 237 -0.95 -12.03 -6.61
CA ASP A 237 -0.64 -11.43 -7.90
C ASP A 237 -1.23 -10.02 -8.00
N ILE A 238 -2.49 -9.84 -7.60
CA ILE A 238 -3.12 -8.52 -7.50
C ILE A 238 -2.33 -7.62 -6.54
N SER A 239 -1.95 -8.11 -5.37
CA SER A 239 -1.19 -7.31 -4.40
C SER A 239 0.16 -6.84 -4.94
N GLN A 240 0.84 -7.65 -5.76
CA GLN A 240 2.10 -7.29 -6.38
C GLN A 240 1.89 -6.24 -7.48
N GLU A 241 0.88 -6.42 -8.32
CA GLU A 241 0.56 -5.48 -9.39
C GLU A 241 0.11 -4.12 -8.85
N LEU A 242 -0.69 -4.10 -7.76
CA LEU A 242 -1.12 -2.85 -7.13
C LEU A 242 0.07 -2.02 -6.60
N ILE A 243 1.12 -2.66 -6.07
CA ILE A 243 2.35 -1.94 -5.65
C ILE A 243 3.06 -1.37 -6.88
N ALA A 244 3.14 -2.13 -7.98
CA ALA A 244 3.76 -1.66 -9.22
C ALA A 244 3.00 -0.46 -9.83
N VAL A 245 1.68 -0.52 -9.85
CA VAL A 245 0.81 0.58 -10.30
C VAL A 245 0.95 1.79 -9.39
N TYR A 246 0.94 1.59 -8.07
CA TYR A 246 1.12 2.66 -7.09
C TYR A 246 2.46 3.39 -7.27
N LYS A 247 3.55 2.62 -7.45
CA LYS A 247 4.88 3.14 -7.76
C LYS A 247 4.87 4.05 -8.98
N LYS A 248 4.18 3.64 -10.05
CA LYS A 248 4.07 4.44 -11.29
C LYS A 248 3.30 5.74 -11.04
N ILE A 249 2.12 5.68 -10.44
CA ILE A 249 1.31 6.88 -10.12
C ILE A 249 2.10 7.90 -9.29
N VAL A 250 2.78 7.42 -8.23
CA VAL A 250 3.58 8.28 -7.36
C VAL A 250 4.72 8.95 -8.13
N TYR A 251 5.47 8.21 -8.94
CA TYR A 251 6.56 8.81 -9.70
C TYR A 251 6.08 9.69 -10.84
N ASP A 252 4.98 9.37 -11.50
CA ASP A 252 4.40 10.21 -12.54
C ASP A 252 4.02 11.57 -11.96
N GLN A 253 3.35 11.58 -10.79
CA GLN A 253 3.03 12.82 -10.07
C GLN A 253 4.28 13.59 -9.62
N PHE A 254 5.27 12.86 -9.11
CA PHE A 254 6.53 13.45 -8.66
C PHE A 254 7.33 14.07 -9.82
N ASN A 255 7.37 13.39 -10.97
CA ASN A 255 8.08 13.84 -12.18
C ASN A 255 7.38 15.01 -12.86
N LYS A 256 6.03 15.01 -12.94
CA LYS A 256 5.24 16.18 -13.39
C LYS A 256 5.65 17.44 -12.62
N SER A 257 5.82 17.30 -11.31
CA SER A 257 6.22 18.40 -10.43
C SER A 257 7.68 18.82 -10.61
N TYR A 258 8.58 17.88 -10.92
CA TYR A 258 9.98 18.18 -11.26
C TYR A 258 10.09 19.01 -12.54
N LEU A 259 9.37 18.61 -13.59
CA LEU A 259 9.37 19.31 -14.89
C LEU A 259 8.78 20.72 -14.79
N ALA A 260 7.69 20.89 -14.04
CA ALA A 260 7.08 22.20 -13.81
C ALA A 260 8.07 23.20 -13.17
N LYS A 261 8.85 22.78 -12.17
CA LYS A 261 9.88 23.61 -11.52
C LYS A 261 11.01 24.03 -12.45
N ASN A 262 11.46 23.14 -13.33
CA ASN A 262 12.52 23.49 -14.28
C ASN A 262 12.03 24.45 -15.37
N SER A 263 10.79 24.28 -15.83
CA SER A 263 10.19 25.18 -16.83
C SER A 263 9.91 26.61 -16.31
N SER A 264 9.65 26.76 -15.01
CA SER A 264 9.46 28.08 -14.37
C SER A 264 10.81 28.77 -14.09
N SER A 265 11.87 28.02 -13.78
CA SER A 265 13.22 28.58 -13.61
C SER A 265 13.87 29.12 -14.89
N LEU A 266 13.42 28.67 -16.07
CA LEU A 266 13.90 29.14 -17.37
C LEU A 266 13.16 30.40 -17.89
N LYS A 267 12.08 30.82 -17.19
CA LYS A 267 11.26 31.98 -17.56
C LYS A 267 11.46 33.19 -16.65
N ALA A 268 12.32 33.10 -15.64
CA ALA A 268 12.70 34.16 -14.72
C ALA A 268 14.15 34.60 -15.01
#